data_AF-A0A9D8CPX4-F1
#
_entry.id   AF-A0A9D8CPX4-F1
#
_cell.length_a   1.000
_cell.length_b   1.000
_cell.length_c   1.000
_cell.angle_alpha   90.00
_cell.angle_beta   90.00
_cell.angle_gamma   90.00
#
_symmetry.space_group_name_H-M   'P 1'
#
loop_
_entity.id
_entity.type
_entity.pdbx_description
1 polymer ?
#
loop_
_entity_poly.entity_id
_entity_poly.type
_entity_poly.pdbx_seq_one_letter_code
_entity_poly.pdbx_strand_id
1 'polypeptide(L)'
;RLGLEYEFLDNLLVHVDGAYETTVFNELTRDDTIYSFGTGLRYLINEYLFAGLRLSRIERTSTLSSVEYTDHRATAYVGFKLCCTGSAIRQRGGP
;
A
#
# COMPACT_ATOMS: atom_id res chain seq x y z
N ARG A 1 -0.91 3.12 10.72
CA ARG A 1 -1.37 2.80 9.35
C ARG A 1 -2.63 1.97 9.46
N LEU A 2 -3.62 2.25 8.63
CA LEU A 2 -4.89 1.53 8.58
C LEU A 2 -5.17 1.14 7.13
N GLY A 3 -5.70 -0.05 6.90
CA GLY A 3 -6.01 -0.54 5.57
C GLY A 3 -7.19 -1.50 5.60
N LEU A 4 -7.94 -1.50 4.52
CA LEU A 4 -9.04 -2.42 4.26
C LEU A 4 -8.80 -3.12 2.93
N GLU A 5 -8.93 -4.43 2.94
CA GLU A 5 -8.93 -5.26 1.74
C GLU A 5 -10.28 -5.93 1.60
N TYR A 6 -10.80 -5.92 0.39
CA TYR A 6 -12.05 -6.59 0.06
C TYR A 6 -11.88 -7.40 -1.22
N GLU A 7 -12.34 -8.64 -1.16
CA GLU A 7 -12.37 -9.57 -2.28
C GLU A 7 -13.75 -9.46 -2.94
N PHE A 8 -13.81 -8.87 -4.13
CA PHE A 8 -15.06 -8.73 -4.88
C PHE A 8 -15.42 -10.01 -5.66
N LEU A 9 -14.40 -10.66 -6.21
CA LEU A 9 -14.46 -11.94 -6.92
C LEU A 9 -13.27 -12.78 -6.45
N ASP A 10 -13.31 -14.09 -6.65
CA ASP A 10 -12.22 -15.03 -6.35
C ASP A 10 -10.86 -14.64 -6.96
N ASN A 11 -10.84 -13.70 -7.90
CA ASN A 11 -9.66 -13.21 -8.60
C ASN A 11 -9.49 -11.68 -8.59
N LEU A 12 -10.36 -10.91 -7.92
CA LEU A 12 -10.27 -9.46 -7.88
C LEU A 12 -10.27 -8.94 -6.45
N LEU A 13 -9.13 -8.39 -6.06
CA LEU A 13 -8.92 -7.78 -4.75
C LEU A 13 -8.86 -6.26 -4.90
N VAL A 14 -9.58 -5.57 -4.03
CA VAL A 14 -9.56 -4.12 -3.90
C VAL A 14 -8.95 -3.78 -2.54
N HIS A 15 -8.01 -2.84 -2.54
CA HIS A 15 -7.29 -2.41 -1.35
C HIS A 15 -7.44 -0.90 -1.20
N VAL A 16 -7.75 -0.44 0.00
CA VAL A 16 -7.72 0.97 0.36
C VAL A 16 -6.90 1.13 1.63
N ASP A 17 -5.95 2.05 1.63
CA ASP A 17 -5.09 2.30 2.78
C ASP A 17 -4.88 3.78 3.08
N GLY A 18 -4.65 4.06 4.35
CA GLY A 18 -4.36 5.37 4.89
C GLY A 18 -3.22 5.30 5.90
N ALA A 19 -2.33 6.28 5.84
CA ALA A 19 -1.35 6.52 6.87
C ALA A 19 -1.30 7.99 7.25
N TYR A 20 -1.03 8.21 8.52
CA TYR A 20 -0.75 9.50 9.10
C TYR A 20 0.52 9.34 9.93
N GLU A 21 1.50 10.21 9.69
CA GLU A 21 2.79 10.20 10.35
C GLU A 21 3.19 11.64 10.67
N THR A 22 3.67 11.88 11.88
CA THR A 22 4.21 13.18 12.30
C THR A 22 5.64 12.98 12.76
N THR A 23 6.54 13.79 12.23
CA THR A 23 7.97 13.72 12.52
C THR A 23 8.45 15.10 12.96
N VAL A 24 9.01 15.16 14.17
CA VAL A 24 9.54 16.39 14.79
C VAL A 24 11.06 16.40 14.66
N PHE A 25 11.60 17.46 14.07
CA PHE A 25 13.03 17.68 13.90
C PHE A 25 13.49 18.82 14.81
N ASN A 26 13.88 18.46 16.04
CA ASN A 26 14.25 19.41 17.10
C ASN A 26 15.44 20.33 16.71
N GLU A 27 16.38 19.85 15.91
CA GLU A 27 17.57 20.61 15.50
C GLU A 27 17.26 21.70 14.45
N LEU A 28 16.14 21.56 13.73
CA LEU A 28 15.76 22.44 12.62
C LEU A 28 14.49 23.26 12.92
N THR A 29 13.95 23.18 14.14
CA THR A 29 12.64 23.76 14.51
C THR A 29 11.58 23.43 13.45
N ARG A 30 11.58 22.18 12.99
CA ARG A 30 10.74 21.71 11.87
C ARG A 30 9.83 20.58 12.29
N ASP A 31 8.53 20.77 12.11
CA ASP A 31 7.54 19.72 12.25
C ASP A 31 7.00 19.34 10.88
N ASP A 32 7.05 18.05 10.57
CA ASP A 32 6.52 17.49 9.32
C ASP A 32 5.34 16.59 9.63
N THR A 33 4.25 16.77 8.91
CA THR A 33 3.09 15.89 8.91
C THR A 33 2.94 15.30 7.52
N ILE A 34 2.93 13.97 7.44
CA ILE A 34 2.75 13.22 6.20
C ILE A 34 1.42 12.47 6.28
N TYR A 35 0.53 12.80 5.34
CA TYR A 35 -0.70 12.06 5.08
C TYR A 35 -0.53 11.27 3.79
N SER A 36 -0.83 9.98 3.81
CA SER A 36 -0.86 9.16 2.61
C SER A 36 -2.18 8.43 2.49
N PHE A 37 -2.77 8.47 1.30
CA PHE A 37 -3.96 7.71 0.95
C PHE A 37 -3.68 6.88 -0.30
N GLY A 38 -4.09 5.63 -0.30
CA GLY A 38 -3.90 4.69 -1.39
C GLY A 38 -5.17 3.93 -1.71
N THR A 39 -5.39 3.69 -2.99
CA THR A 39 -6.36 2.71 -3.48
C THR A 39 -5.71 1.83 -4.53
N GLY A 40 -6.06 0.56 -4.54
CA GLY A 40 -5.44 -0.43 -5.40
C GLY A 40 -6.42 -1.50 -5.85
N LEU A 41 -6.15 -2.01 -7.04
CA LEU A 41 -6.80 -3.16 -7.63
C LEU A 41 -5.72 -4.22 -7.90
N ARG A 42 -6.00 -5.47 -7.55
CA ARG A 42 -5.15 -6.62 -7.90
C ARG A 42 -6.02 -7.68 -8.53
N TYR A 43 -5.62 -8.12 -9.71
CA TYR A 43 -6.25 -9.20 -10.45
C TYR A 43 -5.35 -10.42 -10.44
N LEU A 44 -5.87 -11.56 -9.99
CA LEU A 44 -5.22 -12.86 -10.05
C LEU A 44 -5.47 -13.46 -11.44
N ILE A 45 -4.44 -13.43 -12.29
CA ILE A 45 -4.51 -13.99 -13.64
C ILE A 45 -4.55 -15.52 -13.55
N ASN A 46 -3.78 -16.09 -12.62
CA ASN A 46 -3.82 -17.49 -12.22
C ASN A 46 -3.24 -17.64 -10.80
N GLU A 47 -3.11 -18.87 -10.30
CA GLU A 47 -2.56 -19.15 -8.95
C GLU A 47 -1.14 -18.58 -8.71
N TYR A 48 -0.38 -18.37 -9.78
CA TYR A 48 1.03 -17.98 -9.74
C TYR A 48 1.29 -16.57 -10.24
N LEU A 49 0.34 -15.91 -10.91
CA LEU A 49 0.54 -14.64 -11.58
C LEU A 49 -0.58 -13.67 -11.20
N PHE A 50 -0.18 -12.47 -10.81
CA PHE A 50 -1.10 -11.37 -10.59
C PHE A 50 -0.61 -10.10 -11.26
N ALA A 51 -1.56 -9.24 -11.60
CA ALA A 51 -1.31 -7.87 -12.04
C ALA A 51 -2.10 -6.92 -11.15
N GLY A 52 -1.64 -5.69 -11.01
CA GLY A 52 -2.34 -4.71 -10.23
C GLY A 52 -2.04 -3.29 -10.61
N LEU A 53 -2.95 -2.42 -10.20
CA LEU A 53 -2.85 -0.97 -10.30
C LEU A 53 -2.97 -0.40 -8.89
N ARG A 54 -2.13 0.58 -8.57
CA ARG A 54 -2.22 1.35 -7.33
C ARG A 54 -2.19 2.83 -7.66
N LEU A 55 -3.15 3.56 -7.10
CA LEU A 55 -3.16 5.01 -7.07
C LEU A 55 -2.86 5.44 -5.64
N SER A 56 -1.93 6.36 -5.46
CA SER A 56 -1.59 6.90 -4.15
C SER A 56 -1.43 8.41 -4.21
N ARG A 57 -1.87 9.07 -3.15
CA ARG A 57 -1.70 10.50 -2.91
C ARG A 57 -0.94 10.66 -1.61
N ILE A 58 0.14 11.42 -1.65
CA ILE A 58 0.97 11.72 -0.48
C ILE A 58 1.00 13.23 -0.33
N GLU A 59 0.53 13.73 0.81
CA GLU A 59 0.58 15.13 1.18
C GLU A 59 1.55 15.26 2.35
N ARG A 60 2.53 16.16 2.21
CA ARG A 60 3.42 16.53 3.30
C ARG A 60 3.24 17.99 3.60
N THR A 61 2.80 18.29 4.82
CA THR A 61 2.77 19.64 5.39
C THR A 61 3.95 19.81 6.33
N SER A 62 4.59 20.97 6.31
CA SER A 62 5.72 21.28 7.17
C SER A 62 5.65 22.71 7.68
N THR A 63 6.29 23.00 8.81
CA THR A 63 6.52 24.40 9.23
C THR A 63 7.44 25.15 8.27
N LEU A 64 8.24 24.44 7.46
CA LEU A 64 9.00 25.01 6.35
C LEU A 64 8.27 24.78 5.02
N SER A 65 7.74 25.85 4.43
CA SER A 65 7.00 25.77 3.17
C SER A 65 7.83 25.25 1.99
N SER A 66 9.16 25.38 2.03
CA SER A 66 10.07 24.91 0.97
C SER A 66 10.13 23.39 0.82
N VAL A 67 9.62 22.64 1.81
CA VAL A 67 9.59 21.16 1.79
C VAL A 67 8.17 20.59 1.75
N GLU A 68 7.16 21.47 1.63
CA GLU A 68 5.76 21.09 1.43
C GLU A 68 5.56 20.54 0.01
N TYR A 69 4.86 19.43 -0.12
CA TYR A 69 4.52 18.89 -1.43
C TYR A 69 3.26 18.03 -1.40
N THR A 70 2.67 17.88 -2.59
CA THR A 70 1.65 16.87 -2.89
C THR A 70 2.16 16.01 -4.04
N ASP A 71 2.23 14.70 -3.83
CA ASP A 71 2.60 13.71 -4.84
C ASP A 71 1.39 12.85 -5.21
N HIS A 72 1.18 12.65 -6.52
CA HIS A 72 0.18 11.76 -7.08
C HIS A 72 0.89 10.67 -7.88
N ARG A 73 0.78 9.43 -7.42
CA ARG A 73 1.48 8.30 -8.03
C ARG A 73 0.52 7.24 -8.51
N ALA A 74 0.64 6.89 -9.78
CA ALA A 74 0.04 5.69 -10.36
C ALA A 74 1.13 4.63 -10.57
N THR A 75 0.87 3.42 -10.12
CA THR A 75 1.81 2.29 -10.25
C THR A 75 1.08 1.10 -10.82
N ALA A 76 1.54 0.63 -11.97
CA ALA A 76 1.18 -0.67 -12.49
C ALA A 76 2.26 -1.67 -12.08
N TYR A 77 1.85 -2.86 -11.64
CA TYR A 77 2.78 -3.91 -11.24
C TYR A 77 2.27 -5.28 -11.70
N VAL A 78 3.21 -6.15 -11.99
CA VAL A 78 2.98 -7.57 -12.27
C VAL A 78 3.88 -8.35 -11.33
N GLY A 79 3.37 -9.40 -10.74
CA GLY A 79 4.12 -10.21 -9.79
C GLY A 79 3.79 -11.68 -9.93
N PHE A 80 4.77 -12.49 -9.55
CA PHE A 80 4.60 -13.93 -9.48
C PHE A 80 4.53 -14.35 -8.01
N LYS A 81 3.56 -15.19 -7.67
CA LYS A 81 3.52 -15.87 -6.38
C LYS A 81 4.55 -16.99 -6.41
N LEU A 82 5.73 -16.71 -5.85
CA LEU A 82 6.74 -17.74 -5.63
C LEU A 82 6.27 -18.62 -4.47
N CYS A 83 5.55 -19.70 -4.78
CA CYS A 83 5.38 -20.76 -3.81
C CYS A 83 6.70 -21.54 -3.67
N CYS A 84 7.07 -21.84 -2.42
CA CYS A 84 8.15 -22.74 -1.98
C CYS A 84 9.60 -22.18 -2.00
N THR A 85 9.91 -21.30 -1.04
CA THR A 85 11.27 -21.21 -0.45
C THR A 85 11.16 -21.26 1.08
N GLY A 86 10.64 -22.38 1.62
CA GLY A 86 10.53 -22.61 3.06
C GLY A 86 9.33 -23.47 3.43
N SER A 87 9.61 -24.66 3.96
CA SER A 87 8.70 -25.76 4.27
C SER A 87 7.55 -25.41 5.24
N ALA A 88 6.41 -26.08 5.05
CA ALA A 88 5.24 -26.21 5.94
C ALA A 88 4.51 -24.88 6.27
N ILE A 89 3.25 -24.70 5.89
CA ILE A 89 2.11 -25.26 6.63
C ILE A 89 0.98 -25.56 5.65
N ARG A 90 0.64 -26.85 5.61
CA ARG A 90 -0.57 -27.41 5.03
C ARG A 90 -1.73 -27.08 5.98
N GLN A 91 -2.49 -26.01 5.74
CA GLN A 91 -3.85 -25.93 6.33
C GLN A 91 -4.83 -26.64 5.39
N ARG A 92 -4.85 -27.97 5.52
CA ARG A 92 -6.07 -28.74 5.29
C ARG A 92 -6.96 -28.55 6.51
N GLY A 93 -8.20 -28.13 6.31
CA GLY A 93 -9.21 -28.21 7.38
C GLY A 93 -10.39 -27.28 7.18
N GLY A 94 -11.30 -27.65 6.26
CA GLY A 94 -12.72 -27.68 6.63
C GLY A 94 -13.12 -29.16 6.75
N PRO A 95 -14.26 -29.52 7.36
CA PRO A 95 -15.33 -28.69 7.92
C PRO A 95 -15.15 -28.31 9.40
#